data_AF-A0A1M3KU52-F1
#
_entry.id   AF-A0A1M3KU52-F1
#
_cell.length_a   1.000
_cell.length_b   1.000
_cell.length_c   1.000
_cell.angle_alpha   90.00
_cell.angle_beta   90.00
_cell.angle_gamma   90.00
#
_symmetry.space_group_name_H-M   'P 1'
#
loop_
_entity.id
_entity.type
_entity.pdbx_description
1 polymer ?
#
loop_
_entity_poly.entity_id
_entity_poly.type
_entity_poly.pdbx_seq_one_letter_code
_entity_poly.pdbx_strand_id
1 'polypeptide(L)' 'MPLDWATTQNNLGNALKTLGERVMSRQVLVDARSAITNSWDVYREAGYQQHDAYFANLIATVDAALANLD' A
#
# COMPACT_ATOMS: atom_id res chain seq x y z
N MET A 1 1.81 14.77 -12.92
CA MET A 1 1.04 15.16 -11.72
C MET A 1 0.22 14.02 -11.09
N PRO A 2 -0.69 13.30 -11.77
CA PRO A 2 -1.38 12.16 -11.15
C PRO A 2 -0.43 11.07 -10.63
N LEU A 3 0.64 10.78 -11.38
CA LEU A 3 1.67 9.83 -10.99
C LEU A 3 2.53 10.29 -9.81
N ASP A 4 2.79 11.58 -9.67
CA ASP A 4 3.56 12.13 -8.54
C ASP A 4 2.77 11.97 -7.24
N TRP A 5 1.45 12.17 -7.32
CA TRP A 5 0.55 11.90 -6.21
C TRP A 5 0.47 10.40 -5.91
N ALA A 6 0.37 9.53 -6.92
CA ALA A 6 0.41 8.08 -6.73
C ALA A 6 1.72 7.62 -6.09
N THR A 7 2.86 8.18 -6.48
CA THR A 7 4.17 7.92 -5.87
C THR A 7 4.17 8.33 -4.39
N THR A 8 3.60 9.50 -4.08
CA THR A 8 3.44 9.98 -2.71
C THR A 8 2.56 9.06 -1.87
N GLN A 9 1.43 8.60 -2.42
CA GLN A 9 0.53 7.64 -1.77
C GLN A 9 1.20 6.28 -1.54
N ASN A 10 2.02 5.80 -2.48
CA ASN A 10 2.81 4.59 -2.28
C ASN A 10 3.81 4.74 -1.13
N ASN A 11 4.52 5.87 -1.05
CA ASN A 11 5.45 6.15 0.05
C ASN A 11 4.72 6.23 1.39
N LEU A 12 3.55 6.87 1.43
CA LEU A 12 2.69 6.90 2.61
C LEU A 12 2.26 5.48 3.02
N GLY A 13 1.81 4.67 2.08
CA GLY A 13 1.42 3.28 2.34
C GLY A 13 2.54 2.44 2.93
N ASN A 14 3.76 2.57 2.40
CA ASN A 14 4.94 1.89 2.95
C ASN A 14 5.28 2.35 4.37
N ALA A 15 5.23 3.66 4.63
CA ALA A 15 5.49 4.21 5.97
C ALA A 15 4.43 3.76 6.98
N LEU A 16 3.15 3.76 6.59
CA LEU A 16 2.05 3.27 7.41
C LEU A 16 2.18 1.76 7.66
N LYS A 17 2.58 0.95 6.68
CA LYS A 17 2.83 -0.48 6.89
C LYS A 17 3.84 -0.70 8.02
N THR A 18 5.02 -0.08 7.91
CA THR A 18 6.07 -0.20 8.91
C THR A 18 5.62 0.32 10.28
N LEU A 19 4.86 1.42 10.32
CA LEU A 19 4.30 1.93 11.57
C LEU A 19 3.30 0.94 12.19
N GLY A 20 2.36 0.42 11.39
CA GLY A 20 1.32 -0.51 11.83
C GLY A 20 1.89 -1.81 12.37
N GLU A 21 2.92 -2.36 11.72
CA GLU A 21 3.69 -3.50 12.22
C GLU A 21 4.37 -3.19 13.57
N ARG A 22 5.00 -2.01 13.69
CA ARG A 22 5.71 -1.60 14.91
C ARG A 22 4.78 -1.36 16.09
N VAL A 23 3.61 -0.75 15.86
CA VAL A 23 2.65 -0.40 16.92
C VAL A 23 1.52 -1.42 17.07
N MET A 24 1.58 -2.52 16.33
CA MET A 24 0.55 -3.57 16.30
C MET A 24 -0.87 -3.01 16.09
N SER A 25 -1.00 -2.01 15.21
CA SER A 25 -2.26 -1.30 14.99
C SER A 25 -2.93 -1.74 13.70
N ARG A 26 -4.09 -2.39 13.85
CA ARG A 26 -4.96 -2.77 12.73
C ARG A 26 -5.36 -1.57 11.89
N GLN A 27 -5.73 -0.46 12.53
CA GLN A 27 -6.17 0.73 11.81
C GLN A 27 -5.06 1.29 10.91
N VAL A 28 -3.82 1.35 11.42
CA VAL A 28 -2.68 1.86 10.66
C VAL A 28 -2.35 0.94 9.46
N LEU A 29 -2.50 -0.38 9.62
CA LEU A 29 -2.34 -1.33 8.51
C LEU A 29 -3.48 -1.22 7.46
N VAL A 30 -4.71 -0.96 7.89
CA VAL A 30 -5.84 -0.68 6.97
C VAL A 30 -5.59 0.60 6.16
N ASP A 31 -5.07 1.64 6.81
CA ASP A 31 -4.71 2.89 6.14
C ASP A 31 -3.56 2.67 5.14
N ALA A 32 -2.57 1.85 5.50
CA ALA A 32 -1.48 1.45 4.60
C ALA A 32 -2.02 0.76 3.33
N ARG A 33 -2.91 -0.22 3.51
CA ARG A 33 -3.55 -0.96 2.41
C ARG A 33 -4.31 -0.03 1.47
N SER A 34 -5.04 0.92 2.03
CA SER A 34 -5.83 1.90 1.26
C SER A 34 -4.93 2.82 0.42
N ALA A 35 -3.84 3.34 1.01
CA ALA A 35 -2.88 4.19 0.29
C ALA A 35 -2.17 3.43 -0.85
N ILE A 36 -1.80 2.16 -0.62
CA ILE A 36 -1.18 1.29 -1.64
C ILE A 36 -2.17 1.00 -2.78
N THR A 37 -3.44 0.70 -2.46
CA THR A 37 -4.48 0.41 -3.46
C THR A 37 -4.74 1.62 -4.34
N ASN A 38 -4.91 2.81 -3.75
CA ASN A 38 -5.12 4.05 -4.49
C ASN A 38 -3.94 4.38 -5.42
N SER A 39 -2.71 4.12 -4.97
CA SER A 39 -1.53 4.28 -5.82
C SER A 39 -1.56 3.30 -7.00
N TRP A 40 -1.83 2.03 -6.73
CA TRP A 40 -1.88 0.98 -7.76
C TRP A 40 -2.91 1.27 -8.85
N ASP A 41 -4.11 1.73 -8.48
CA ASP A 41 -5.16 2.07 -9.43
C ASP A 41 -4.71 3.16 -10.42
N VAL A 42 -4.04 4.20 -9.93
CA VAL A 42 -3.49 5.27 -10.80
C VAL A 42 -2.41 4.73 -11.74
N TYR A 43 -1.52 3.86 -11.28
CA TYR A 43 -0.50 3.25 -12.16
C TYR A 43 -1.16 2.38 -13.25
N ARG A 44 -2.21 1.63 -12.93
CA ARG A 44 -2.94 0.80 -13.89
C ARG A 44 -3.70 1.65 -14.92
N GLU A 45 -4.40 2.69 -14.48
CA GLU A 45 -5.10 3.64 -15.36
C GLU A 45 -4.15 4.36 -16.30
N ALA A 46 -2.93 4.66 -15.84
CA ALA A 46 -1.89 5.26 -16.66
C ALA A 46 -1.13 4.26 -17.55
N GLY A 47 -1.53 2.98 -17.56
CA GLY A 47 -0.96 1.95 -18.44
C GLY A 47 0.37 1.36 -17.97
N TYR A 48 0.80 1.63 -16.73
CA TYR A 48 2.06 1.15 -16.17
C TYR A 48 1.93 -0.22 -15.48
N GLN A 49 1.51 -1.22 -16.25
CA GLN A 49 1.29 -2.60 -15.77
C GLN A 49 2.56 -3.26 -15.21
N GLN A 50 3.76 -2.77 -15.54
CA GLN A 50 4.99 -3.32 -14.98
C GLN A 50 5.09 -3.19 -13.44
N HIS A 51 4.25 -2.36 -12.81
CA HIS A 51 4.19 -2.24 -11.35
C HIS A 51 3.18 -3.20 -10.68
N ASP A 52 2.41 -3.99 -11.44
CA ASP A 52 1.36 -4.85 -10.88
C ASP A 52 1.92 -5.86 -9.87
N ALA A 53 3.04 -6.50 -10.20
CA ALA A 53 3.69 -7.44 -9.29
C ALA A 53 4.19 -6.75 -8.00
N TYR A 54 4.68 -5.52 -8.12
CA TYR A 54 5.14 -4.74 -6.97
C TYR A 54 3.98 -4.40 -6.02
N PHE A 55 2.88 -3.88 -6.54
CA PHE A 55 1.72 -3.52 -5.73
C PHE A 55 1.01 -4.75 -5.15
N ALA A 56 0.88 -5.82 -5.93
CA ALA A 56 0.32 -7.08 -5.44
C ALA A 56 1.14 -7.66 -4.27
N ASN A 57 2.47 -7.61 -4.35
CA ASN A 57 3.33 -8.02 -3.24
C ASN A 57 3.13 -7.14 -2.01
N LEU A 58 3.09 -5.81 -2.18
CA LEU A 58 2.87 -4.90 -1.05
C LEU A 58 1.54 -5.15 -0.34
N ILE A 59 0.44 -5.26 -1.09
CA ILE A 59 -0.88 -5.59 -0.53
C ILE A 59 -0.84 -6.92 0.22
N ALA A 60 -0.22 -7.96 -0.37
CA ALA A 60 -0.10 -9.26 0.29
C ALA A 60 0.68 -9.18 1.61
N THR A 61 1.73 -8.35 1.69
CA THR A 61 2.46 -8.17 2.97
C THR A 61 1.61 -7.47 4.03
N VAL A 62 0.80 -6.49 3.64
CA VAL A 62 -0.11 -5.81 4.56
C VAL A 62 -1.23 -6.74 5.02
N ASP A 63 -1.81 -7.53 4.12
CA ASP A 63 -2.85 -8.50 4.44
C ASP A 63 -2.32 -9.59 5.39
N ALA A 64 -1.08 -10.05 5.19
CA ALA A 64 -0.42 -10.98 6.12
C ALA A 64 -0.18 -10.33 7.50
N ALA A 65 0.24 -9.07 7.55
CA ALA A 65 0.41 -8.35 8.82
C ALA A 65 -0.92 -8.16 9.56
N LEU A 66 -2.01 -7.89 8.83
CA LEU A 66 -3.37 -7.80 9.38
C LEU A 66 -3.85 -9.14 9.97
N ALA A 67 -3.60 -10.25 9.26
CA ALA A 67 -3.95 -11.59 9.74
C ALA A 67 -3.20 -11.99 11.02
N ASN A 68 -2.01 -11.43 11.26
CA ASN A 68 -1.25 -11.66 12.50
C ASN A 68 -1.79 -10.86 13.71
N LEU A 69 -2.76 -9.96 13.51
CA LEU A 69 -3.41 -9.19 14.57
C LEU A 69 -4.79 -9.73 14.96
N ASP A 70 -5.24 -10.83 14.35
CA ASP A 70 -6.50 -11.52 14.66
C ASP A 70 -6.38 -12.43 15.91
#